data_AF-A0AAJ1RXH8-F1
#
_entry.id   AF-A0AAJ1RXH8-F1
#
_cell.length_a   1.000
_cell.length_b   1.000
_cell.length_c   1.000
_cell.angle_alpha   90.00
_cell.angle_beta   90.00
_cell.angle_gamma   90.00
#
_symmetry.space_group_name_H-M   'P 1'
#
loop_
_entity.id
_entity.type
_entity.pdbx_description
1 polymer ?
#
loop_
_entity_poly.entity_id
_entity_poly.type
_entity_poly.pdbx_seq_one_letter_code
_entity_poly.pdbx_strand_id
1 'polypeptide(L)'
;YEDAVEALRDLTLSGYTKAGRERLGGLIDEVNLAEHESDLVESRAAGFVFSIGEDDPLAAVHMYRVLQRLDDVSNACETSANALLPMVYN
;
A
#
# COMPACT_ATOMS: atom_id res chain seq x y z
N TYR A 1 -4.44 5.90 -0.37
CA TYR A 1 -4.87 5.60 1.01
C TYR A 1 -5.65 6.76 1.62
N GLU A 2 -5.08 7.98 1.67
CA GLU A 2 -5.78 9.18 2.19
C GLU A 2 -7.19 9.35 1.59
N ASP A 3 -7.31 9.25 0.27
CA ASP A 3 -8.61 9.33 -0.43
C ASP A 3 -9.62 8.27 0.04
N ALA A 4 -9.16 7.05 0.38
CA ALA A 4 -10.03 5.99 0.92
C ALA A 4 -10.55 6.36 2.32
N VAL A 5 -9.73 6.99 3.15
CA VAL A 5 -10.14 7.52 4.46
C VAL A 5 -11.14 8.66 4.31
N GLU A 6 -10.91 9.56 3.35
CA GLU A 6 -11.87 10.63 3.04
C GLU A 6 -13.20 10.08 2.52
N ALA A 7 -13.15 9.09 1.63
CA ALA A 7 -14.34 8.43 1.11
C ALA A 7 -15.14 7.71 2.21
N LEU A 8 -14.47 7.13 3.21
CA LEU A 8 -15.14 6.57 4.39
C LEU A 8 -15.89 7.64 5.18
N ARG A 9 -15.25 8.80 5.44
CA ARG A 9 -15.90 9.94 6.11
C ARG A 9 -17.15 10.35 5.33
N ASP A 10 -17.04 10.55 4.02
CA ASP A 10 -18.16 10.96 3.18
C ASP A 10 -19.27 9.89 3.15
N LEU A 11 -18.90 8.60 3.12
CA LEU A 11 -19.83 7.47 3.18
C LEU A 11 -20.66 7.50 4.47
N THR A 12 -20.00 7.68 5.62
CA THR A 12 -20.68 7.75 6.93
C THR A 12 -21.61 8.96 7.07
N LEU A 13 -21.25 10.11 6.47
CA LEU A 13 -22.10 11.30 6.43
C LEU A 13 -23.29 11.16 5.47
N SER A 14 -23.13 10.38 4.39
CA SER A 14 -24.17 10.17 3.37
C SER A 14 -25.22 9.12 3.75
N GLY A 15 -25.05 8.41 4.87
CA GLY A 15 -25.94 7.30 5.25
C GLY A 15 -25.70 6.02 4.46
N TYR A 16 -24.45 5.73 4.11
CA TYR A 16 -24.03 4.47 3.46
C TYR A 16 -24.63 4.23 2.06
N THR A 17 -24.71 5.28 1.25
CA THR A 17 -25.23 5.19 -0.12
C THR A 17 -24.47 4.16 -0.97
N LYS A 18 -25.17 3.55 -1.93
CA LYS A 18 -24.56 2.61 -2.90
C LYS A 18 -23.37 3.24 -3.63
N ALA A 19 -23.54 4.46 -4.15
CA ALA A 19 -22.48 5.17 -4.85
C ALA A 19 -21.26 5.45 -3.95
N GLY A 20 -21.47 5.76 -2.66
CA GLY A 20 -20.38 5.94 -1.71
C GLY A 20 -19.61 4.64 -1.46
N ARG A 21 -20.31 3.49 -1.39
CA ARG A 21 -19.67 2.16 -1.22
C ARG A 21 -18.86 1.77 -2.46
N GLU A 22 -19.40 2.01 -3.65
CA GLU A 22 -18.69 1.77 -4.92
C GLU A 22 -17.42 2.62 -5.01
N ARG A 23 -17.49 3.91 -4.63
CA ARG A 23 -16.32 4.79 -4.56
C ARG A 23 -15.28 4.30 -3.55
N LEU A 24 -15.72 3.95 -2.33
CA LEU A 24 -14.81 3.43 -1.30
C LEU A 24 -14.14 2.12 -1.74
N GLY A 25 -14.90 1.20 -2.35
CA GLY A 25 -14.39 -0.05 -2.89
C GLY A 25 -13.32 0.18 -3.96
N GLY A 26 -13.59 1.05 -4.94
CA GLY A 26 -12.61 1.39 -5.98
C GLY A 26 -11.31 1.97 -5.42
N LEU A 27 -11.39 2.83 -4.38
CA LEU A 27 -10.20 3.39 -3.73
C LEU A 27 -9.42 2.34 -2.92
N ILE A 28 -10.08 1.33 -2.36
CA ILE A 28 -9.39 0.19 -1.72
C ILE A 28 -8.65 -0.62 -2.79
N ASP A 29 -9.29 -0.90 -3.93
CA ASP A 29 -8.64 -1.60 -5.04
C ASP A 29 -7.43 -0.84 -5.57
N GLU A 30 -7.51 0.49 -5.70
CA GLU A 30 -6.38 1.34 -6.10
C GLU A 30 -5.22 1.28 -5.09
N VAL A 31 -5.50 1.22 -3.79
CA VAL A 31 -4.44 1.05 -2.77
C VAL A 31 -3.78 -0.32 -2.88
N ASN A 32 -4.56 -1.38 -3.10
CA ASN A 32 -4.02 -2.74 -3.27
C ASN A 32 -3.15 -2.85 -4.53
N LEU A 33 -3.56 -2.21 -5.63
CA LEU A 33 -2.75 -2.15 -6.84
C LEU A 33 -1.44 -1.39 -6.62
N ALA A 34 -1.49 -0.26 -5.90
CA ALA A 34 -0.31 0.53 -5.59
C ALA A 34 0.68 -0.21 -4.67
N GLU A 35 0.20 -0.98 -3.70
CA GLU A 35 1.04 -1.84 -2.86
C GLU A 35 1.72 -2.93 -3.70
N HIS A 36 0.96 -3.60 -4.58
CA HIS A 36 1.54 -4.62 -5.46
C HIS A 36 2.61 -4.05 -6.41
N GLU A 37 2.41 -2.84 -6.92
CA GLU A 37 3.45 -2.16 -7.71
C GLU A 37 4.69 -1.82 -6.87
N SER A 38 4.49 -1.45 -5.60
CA SER A 38 5.55 -1.16 -4.62
C SER A 38 6.41 -2.41 -4.34
N ASP A 39 5.78 -3.56 -4.08
CA ASP A 39 6.44 -4.88 -3.95
C ASP A 39 7.36 -5.18 -5.14
N LEU A 40 6.84 -4.98 -6.35
CA LEU A 40 7.59 -5.23 -7.58
C LEU A 40 8.79 -4.29 -7.72
N VAL A 41 8.66 -3.04 -7.27
CA VAL A 41 9.78 -2.08 -7.22
C VAL A 41 10.81 -2.49 -6.17
N GLU A 42 10.37 -2.85 -4.97
CA GLU A 42 11.23 -3.29 -3.86
C GLU A 42 12.09 -4.50 -4.29
N SER A 43 11.45 -5.52 -4.89
CA SER A 43 12.13 -6.71 -5.40
C SER A 43 13.22 -6.38 -6.42
N ARG A 44 12.90 -5.52 -7.41
CA ARG A 44 13.89 -5.08 -8.42
C ARG A 44 15.03 -4.28 -7.79
N ALA A 45 14.71 -3.38 -6.87
CA ALA A 45 15.68 -2.54 -6.20
C ALA A 45 16.62 -3.36 -5.29
N ALA A 46 16.09 -4.36 -4.58
CA ALA A 46 16.88 -5.29 -3.78
C ALA A 46 17.85 -6.09 -4.65
N GLY A 47 17.37 -6.62 -5.79
CA GLY A 47 18.22 -7.30 -6.76
C GLY A 47 19.36 -6.41 -7.27
N PHE A 48 19.08 -5.15 -7.57
CA PHE A 48 20.10 -4.18 -7.96
C PHE A 48 21.12 -3.92 -6.85
N VAL A 49 20.67 -3.65 -5.61
CA VAL A 49 21.54 -3.41 -4.44
C VAL A 49 22.51 -4.57 -4.23
N PHE A 50 22.04 -5.81 -4.29
CA PHE A 50 22.91 -6.98 -4.12
C PHE A 50 23.83 -7.23 -5.33
N SER A 51 23.43 -6.84 -6.54
CA SER A 51 24.28 -6.97 -7.74
C SER A 51 25.51 -6.07 -7.74
N ILE A 52 25.49 -4.96 -6.99
CA ILE A 52 26.60 -4.01 -6.88
C ILE A 52 27.29 -4.02 -5.51
N GLY A 53 26.76 -4.81 -4.57
CA GLY A 53 27.16 -4.81 -3.17
C GLY A 53 28.22 -5.83 -2.77
N GLU A 54 28.84 -6.52 -3.73
CA GLU A 54 29.80 -7.61 -3.46
C GLU A 54 31.00 -7.13 -2.65
N ASP A 55 31.52 -5.94 -2.94
CA ASP A 55 32.68 -5.35 -2.28
C ASP A 55 32.36 -4.70 -0.92
N ASP A 56 31.09 -4.39 -0.64
CA ASP A 56 30.62 -3.88 0.66
C ASP A 56 29.26 -4.50 1.06
N PRO A 57 29.28 -5.76 1.56
CA PRO A 57 28.06 -6.47 1.92
C PRO A 57 27.26 -5.79 3.04
N LEU A 58 27.92 -5.07 3.94
CA LEU A 58 27.26 -4.39 5.04
C LEU A 58 26.44 -3.19 4.53
N ALA A 59 27.02 -2.39 3.64
CA ALA A 59 26.28 -1.30 2.97
C ALA A 59 25.10 -1.84 2.17
N ALA A 60 25.27 -2.95 1.45
CA ALA A 60 24.19 -3.59 0.70
C ALA A 60 23.01 -4.00 1.61
N VAL A 61 23.29 -4.63 2.76
CA VAL A 61 22.26 -4.99 3.75
C VAL A 61 21.57 -3.75 4.32
N HIS A 62 22.31 -2.66 4.58
CA HIS A 62 21.70 -1.42 5.05
C HIS A 62 20.77 -0.79 4.02
N MET A 63 21.17 -0.78 2.75
CA MET A 63 20.33 -0.29 1.65
C MET A 63 19.09 -1.15 1.47
N TYR A 64 19.23 -2.48 1.52
CA TYR A 64 18.07 -3.39 1.47
C TYR A 64 17.09 -3.12 2.62
N ARG A 65 17.58 -2.88 3.85
CA ARG A 65 16.70 -2.50 4.97
C ARG A 65 15.95 -1.19 4.74
N VAL A 66 16.52 -0.23 4.02
CA VAL A 66 15.79 0.99 3.65
C VAL A 66 14.63 0.66 2.72
N LEU A 67 14.85 -0.21 1.73
CA LEU A 67 13.81 -0.67 0.81
C LEU A 67 12.67 -1.37 1.56
N GLN A 68 13.01 -2.31 2.45
CA GLN A 68 12.01 -3.00 3.29
C GLN A 68 11.18 -2.03 4.14
N ARG A 69 11.78 -0.93 4.61
CA ARG A 69 11.06 0.08 5.40
C ARG A 69 10.14 0.96 4.56
N LEU A 70 10.44 1.12 3.27
CA LEU A 70 9.51 1.77 2.35
C LEU A 70 8.34 0.84 2.04
N ASP A 71 8.62 -0.45 1.86
CA ASP A 71 7.60 -1.48 1.65
C ASP A 71 6.65 -1.64 2.86
N ASP A 72 7.19 -1.65 4.08
CA ASP A 72 6.41 -1.64 5.32
C ASP A 72 5.32 -0.54 5.33
N VAL A 73 5.58 0.62 4.69
CA VAL A 73 4.62 1.73 4.62
C VAL A 73 3.50 1.44 3.61
N SER A 74 3.82 0.92 2.41
CA SER A 74 2.79 0.51 1.44
C SER A 74 1.89 -0.57 2.03
N ASN A 75 2.48 -1.55 2.71
CA ASN A 75 1.75 -2.67 3.31
C ASN A 75 0.83 -2.20 4.45
N ALA A 76 1.28 -1.22 5.23
CA ALA A 76 0.43 -0.59 6.25
C ALA A 76 -0.75 0.17 5.65
N CYS A 77 -0.56 0.86 4.52
CA CYS A 77 -1.64 1.50 3.78
C CYS A 77 -2.65 0.47 3.24
N GLU A 78 -2.17 -0.62 2.65
CA GLU A 78 -2.98 -1.72 2.11
C GLU A 78 -3.80 -2.40 3.22
N THR A 79 -3.14 -2.82 4.30
CA THR A 79 -3.80 -3.40 5.48
C THR A 79 -4.88 -2.48 6.04
N SER A 80 -4.59 -1.18 6.12
CA SER A 80 -5.53 -0.19 6.65
C SER A 80 -6.72 0.06 5.71
N ALA A 81 -6.51 0.03 4.39
CA ALA A 81 -7.59 0.14 3.41
C ALA A 81 -8.47 -1.12 3.40
N ASN A 82 -7.87 -2.31 3.43
CA ASN A 82 -8.57 -3.59 3.46
C ASN A 82 -9.41 -3.78 4.74
N ALA A 83 -9.02 -3.15 5.85
CA ALA A 83 -9.86 -3.09 7.06
C ALA A 83 -11.22 -2.39 6.84
N LEU A 84 -11.38 -1.61 5.76
CA LEU A 84 -12.62 -0.90 5.42
C LEU A 84 -13.59 -1.74 4.56
N LEU A 85 -13.17 -2.90 4.03
CA LEU A 85 -14.01 -3.76 3.19
C LEU A 85 -15.39 -4.10 3.80
N PRO A 86 -15.55 -4.31 5.13
CA PRO A 86 -16.87 -4.54 5.71
C PRO A 86 -17.86 -3.38 5.49
N MET A 87 -17.38 -2.15 5.28
CA MET A 87 -18.23 -0.98 4.99
C MET A 87 -18.70 -0.95 3.54
N VAL A 88 -18.02 -1.67 2.65
CA VAL A 88 -18.40 -1.81 1.24
C VAL A 88 -19.48 -2.88 1.10
N TYR A 89 -19.31 -4.04 1.74
CA TYR A 89 -20.14 -5.24 1.51
C TYR A 89 -21.34 -5.45 2.46
N ASN A 90 -21.53 -4.64 3.51
CA ASN A 90 -22.66 -4.76 4.46
C ASN A 90 -23.97 -4.12 3.98
#